data_AF-A0A2S1QC35-F1
#
_entry.id   AF-A0A2S1QC35-F1
#
_cell.length_a   1.000
_cell.length_b   1.000
_cell.length_c   1.000
_cell.angle_alpha   90.00
_cell.angle_beta   90.00
_cell.angle_gamma   90.00
#
_symmetry.space_group_name_H-M   'P 1'
#
loop_
_entity.id
_entity.type
_entity.pdbx_description
1 polymer ?
#
loop_
_entity_poly.entity_id
_entity_poly.type
_entity_poly.pdbx_seq_one_letter_code
_entity_poly.pdbx_strand_id
1 'polypeptide(L)'
;MKAIWNDQVIAESNDTVVIENNHYFPHDAIKKEFFTSSELQSTCPWKGVASYYTVTVDGKENKDAAWFYPEVSELAKGIKNHVAFWRGIQVVD
;
A
#
# COMPACT_ATOMS: atom_id res chain seq x y z
N MET A 1 -13.01 -5.06 -2.44
CA MET A 1 -12.02 -4.44 -1.53
C MET A 1 -11.78 -2.97 -1.84
N LYS A 2 -11.86 -2.14 -0.81
CA LYS A 2 -11.58 -0.69 -0.82
C LYS A 2 -10.65 -0.33 0.33
N ALA A 3 -9.64 0.49 0.05
CA ALA A 3 -8.84 1.17 1.06
C ALA A 3 -9.41 2.58 1.27
N ILE A 4 -9.76 2.92 2.51
CA ILE A 4 -10.46 4.16 2.86
C ILE A 4 -9.66 4.92 3.92
N TRP A 5 -9.46 6.21 3.68
CA TRP A 5 -8.87 7.11 4.67
C TRP A 5 -9.49 8.50 4.58
N ASN A 6 -9.80 9.10 5.74
CA ASN A 6 -10.48 10.39 5.83
C ASN A 6 -11.73 10.44 4.92
N ASP A 7 -12.57 9.41 5.02
CA ASP A 7 -13.82 9.23 4.25
C ASP A 7 -13.67 9.18 2.71
N GLN A 8 -12.44 9.09 2.20
CA GLN A 8 -12.16 8.91 0.77
C GLN A 8 -11.67 7.50 0.47
N VAL A 9 -12.20 6.91 -0.60
CA VAL A 9 -11.63 5.68 -1.19
C VAL A 9 -10.34 6.06 -1.89
N ILE A 10 -9.20 5.60 -1.37
CA ILE A 10 -7.85 5.89 -1.90
C ILE A 10 -7.29 4.75 -2.79
N ALA A 11 -7.88 3.56 -2.70
CA ALA A 11 -7.63 2.45 -3.63
C ALA A 11 -8.84 1.51 -3.68
N GLU A 12 -9.09 0.87 -4.82
CA GLU A 12 -10.20 -0.08 -4.99
C GLU A 12 -9.83 -1.16 -6.01
N SER A 13 -10.00 -2.43 -5.64
CA SER A 13 -9.76 -3.55 -6.54
C SER A 13 -10.45 -4.82 -6.04
N ASN A 14 -10.81 -5.70 -6.97
CA ASN A 14 -11.22 -7.07 -6.67
C ASN A 14 -10.05 -8.07 -6.79
N ASP A 15 -8.90 -7.62 -7.29
CA ASP A 15 -7.73 -8.45 -7.61
C ASP A 15 -6.61 -8.26 -6.58
N THR A 16 -6.95 -8.17 -5.30
CA THR A 16 -5.96 -8.05 -4.22
C THR A 16 -5.33 -9.39 -3.87
N VAL A 17 -4.04 -9.40 -3.58
CA VAL A 17 -3.35 -10.58 -3.02
C VAL A 17 -3.27 -10.45 -1.50
N VAL A 18 -3.56 -11.53 -0.76
CA VAL A 18 -3.52 -11.50 0.72
C VAL A 18 -2.27 -12.22 1.22
N ILE A 19 -1.44 -11.51 2.00
CA ILE A 19 -0.26 -12.06 2.69
C ILE A 19 -0.22 -11.49 4.11
N GLU A 20 -0.07 -12.37 5.11
CA GLU A 20 0.02 -11.99 6.52
C GLU A 20 -1.12 -11.04 6.94
N ASN A 21 -2.36 -11.35 6.53
CA ASN A 21 -3.58 -10.57 6.75
C ASN A 21 -3.58 -9.15 6.12
N ASN A 22 -2.64 -8.83 5.24
CA ASN A 22 -2.64 -7.58 4.49
C ASN A 22 -3.13 -7.82 3.07
N HIS A 23 -4.04 -6.96 2.60
CA HIS A 23 -4.41 -6.89 1.20
C HIS A 23 -3.40 -6.03 0.43
N TYR A 24 -2.83 -6.63 -0.61
CA TYR A 24 -1.89 -6.02 -1.54
C TYR A 24 -2.63 -5.69 -2.84
N PHE A 25 -2.97 -4.42 -3.00
CA PHE A 25 -3.67 -3.88 -4.16
C PHE A 25 -2.71 -3.75 -5.35
N PRO A 26 -3.13 -4.09 -6.58
CA PRO A 26 -2.39 -3.74 -7.78
C PRO A 26 -2.00 -2.27 -7.80
N HIS A 27 -0.83 -1.94 -8.37
CA HIS A 27 -0.32 -0.56 -8.32
C HIS A 27 -1.23 0.44 -9.07
N ASP A 28 -1.93 -0.01 -10.10
CA ASP A 28 -2.90 0.77 -10.87
C ASP A 28 -4.26 0.93 -10.16
N ALA A 29 -4.51 0.18 -9.10
CA ALA A 29 -5.73 0.30 -8.28
C ALA A 29 -5.66 1.45 -7.26
N ILE A 30 -4.49 2.06 -7.04
CA ILE A 30 -4.36 3.22 -6.15
C ILE A 30 -4.68 4.52 -6.90
N LYS A 31 -5.34 5.44 -6.21
CA LYS A 31 -5.60 6.79 -6.71
C LYS A 31 -4.40 7.69 -6.46
N LYS A 32 -3.47 7.71 -7.43
CA LYS A 32 -2.13 8.33 -7.34
C LYS A 32 -2.14 9.78 -6.84
N GLU A 33 -3.22 10.53 -7.06
CA GLU A 33 -3.40 11.89 -6.56
C GLU A 33 -3.28 12.01 -5.02
N PHE A 34 -3.52 10.92 -4.28
CA PHE A 34 -3.40 10.90 -2.83
C PHE A 34 -2.03 10.44 -2.32
N PHE A 35 -1.09 10.04 -3.17
CA PHE A 35 0.15 9.39 -2.76
C PHE A 35 1.39 10.18 -3.15
N THR A 36 2.30 10.37 -2.20
CA THR A 36 3.63 10.93 -2.44
C THR A 36 4.70 9.98 -1.91
N SER A 37 5.78 9.78 -2.68
CA SER A 37 6.88 8.89 -2.27
C SER A 37 7.53 9.38 -0.98
N SER A 38 7.81 8.45 -0.07
CA SER A 38 8.59 8.68 1.14
C SER A 38 10.02 8.18 0.99
N GLU A 39 10.95 8.79 1.73
CA GLU A 39 12.32 8.32 1.85
C GLU A 39 12.46 7.12 2.79
N LEU A 40 11.42 6.78 3.56
CA LEU A 40 11.45 5.64 4.45
C LEU A 40 11.63 4.34 3.64
N GLN A 41 12.51 3.48 4.14
CA GLN A 41 12.64 2.10 3.68
C GLN A 41 12.75 1.16 4.88
N SER A 42 12.30 -0.07 4.70
CA SER A 42 12.46 -1.14 5.69
C SER A 42 12.78 -2.46 5.01
N THR A 43 13.50 -3.35 5.70
CA THR A 43 13.89 -4.65 5.13
C THR A 43 13.09 -5.76 5.79
N CYS A 44 12.41 -6.57 4.98
CA CYS A 44 11.81 -7.83 5.41
C CYS A 44 12.69 -9.00 4.93
N PRO A 45 13.08 -9.94 5.82
CA PRO A 45 14.00 -11.02 5.48
C PRO A 45 13.58 -11.87 4.28
N TRP A 46 12.28 -12.00 4.03
CA TRP A 46 11.76 -12.88 2.98
C TRP A 46 11.05 -12.13 1.85
N LYS A 47 10.55 -10.91 2.06
CA LYS A 47 9.86 -10.14 1.01
C LYS A 47 10.80 -9.25 0.20
N GLY A 48 11.81 -8.65 0.82
CA GLY A 48 12.69 -7.66 0.19
C GLY A 48 12.68 -6.32 0.93
N VAL A 49 13.08 -5.26 0.23
CA VAL A 49 13.09 -3.87 0.76
C VAL A 49 11.75 -3.21 0.45
N ALA A 50 11.01 -2.82 1.48
CA ALA A 50 9.78 -2.04 1.34
C ALA A 50 10.12 -0.56 1.13
N SER A 51 9.36 0.07 0.23
CA SER A 51 9.27 1.51 0.03
C SER A 51 7.89 1.99 0.47
N TYR A 52 7.79 3.27 0.84
CA TYR A 52 6.59 3.81 1.47
C TYR A 52 6.04 5.01 0.69
N TYR A 53 4.73 5.20 0.81
CA TYR A 53 4.03 6.41 0.42
C TYR A 53 3.46 7.11 1.65
N THR A 54 3.54 8.43 1.64
CA THR A 54 2.69 9.29 2.46
C THR A 54 1.37 9.50 1.74
N VAL A 55 0.25 9.39 2.48
CA VAL A 55 -1.10 9.57 1.93
C VAL A 55 -1.63 10.93 2.34
N THR A 56 -2.07 11.74 1.39
CA THR A 56 -2.64 13.06 1.64
C THR A 56 -4.06 13.14 1.10
N VAL A 57 -5.03 13.43 1.97
CA VAL A 57 -6.46 13.55 1.64
C VAL A 57 -7.00 14.78 2.37
N ASP A 58 -7.68 15.66 1.64
CA ASP A 58 -8.28 16.89 2.17
C ASP A 58 -7.33 17.74 3.03
N GLY A 59 -6.06 17.82 2.63
CA GLY A 59 -5.01 18.57 3.33
C GLY A 59 -4.48 17.92 4.60
N LYS A 60 -4.99 16.74 4.99
CA LYS A 60 -4.43 15.92 6.08
C LYS A 60 -3.41 14.95 5.52
N GLU A 61 -2.33 14.76 6.26
CA GLU A 61 -1.24 13.85 5.90
C GLU A 61 -1.21 12.62 6.80
N ASN A 62 -1.12 11.43 6.21
CA ASN A 62 -0.84 10.16 6.88
C ASN A 62 0.53 9.65 6.41
N LYS A 63 1.54 10.00 7.18
CA LYS A 63 2.94 9.74 6.82
C LYS A 63 3.24 8.24 6.80
N ASP A 64 3.89 7.80 5.73
CA ASP A 64 4.33 6.42 5.49
C ASP A 64 3.19 5.39 5.58
N ALA A 65 1.95 5.78 5.29
CA ALA A 65 0.75 4.99 5.58
C ALA A 65 0.45 3.87 4.57
N ALA A 66 1.14 3.87 3.44
CA ALA A 66 1.10 2.78 2.48
C ALA A 66 2.52 2.30 2.17
N TRP A 67 2.67 1.01 1.90
CA TRP A 67 3.96 0.42 1.55
C TRP A 67 3.84 -0.55 0.39
N PHE A 68 4.94 -0.75 -0.31
CA PHE A 68 5.06 -1.67 -1.44
C PHE A 68 6.49 -2.19 -1.54
N TYR A 69 6.68 -3.27 -2.27
CA TYR A 69 8.00 -3.84 -2.52
C TYR A 69 8.35 -3.69 -4.01
N PRO A 70 9.23 -2.72 -4.37
CA PRO A 70 9.63 -2.52 -5.76
C PRO A 70 10.41 -3.70 -6.31
N GLU A 71 11.18 -4.37 -5.46
CA GLU A 71 11.85 -5.63 -5.75
C GLU A 71 11.52 -6.64 -4.66
N VAL A 72 11.35 -7.90 -5.05
CA VAL A 72 10.89 -8.97 -4.17
C VAL A 72 11.66 -10.26 -4.38
N SER A 73 11.66 -11.13 -3.38
CA SER A 73 12.13 -12.51 -3.55
C SER A 73 11.17 -13.33 -4.42
N GLU A 74 11.62 -14.49 -4.89
CA GLU A 74 10.78 -15.45 -5.63
C GLU A 74 9.51 -15.85 -4.86
N LEU A 75 9.60 -15.95 -3.54
CA LEU A 75 8.46 -16.31 -2.68
C LEU A 75 7.42 -15.17 -2.60
N ALA A 76 7.82 -13.93 -2.83
CA ALA A 76 6.98 -12.74 -2.75
C ALA A 76 6.65 -12.13 -4.12
N LYS A 77 6.98 -12.80 -5.25
CA LYS A 77 6.77 -12.27 -6.60
C LYS A 77 5.35 -11.81 -6.91
N GLY A 78 4.35 -12.43 -6.29
CA GLY A 78 2.94 -12.09 -6.46
C GLY A 78 2.53 -10.74 -5.89
N ILE A 79 3.38 -10.07 -5.12
CA ILE A 79 3.11 -8.74 -4.54
C ILE A 79 4.12 -7.68 -5.02
N LYS A 80 4.91 -7.96 -6.07
CA LYS A 80 5.86 -6.98 -6.63
C LYS A 80 5.10 -5.71 -7.04
N ASN A 81 5.48 -4.56 -6.50
CA ASN A 81 4.81 -3.25 -6.67
C ASN A 81 3.36 -3.15 -6.17
N HIS A 82 2.79 -4.20 -5.59
CA HIS A 82 1.47 -4.08 -4.97
C HIS A 82 1.55 -3.26 -3.69
N VAL A 83 0.50 -2.48 -3.41
CA VAL A 83 0.43 -1.53 -2.31
C VAL A 83 -0.47 -2.07 -1.20
N ALA A 84 0.03 -2.05 0.03
CA ALA A 84 -0.71 -2.37 1.23
C ALA A 84 -0.76 -1.16 2.18
N PHE A 85 -1.67 -1.19 3.16
CA PHE A 85 -2.07 -0.01 3.94
C PHE A 85 -2.13 -0.29 5.45
N TRP A 86 -1.80 0.72 6.26
CA TRP A 86 -1.88 0.67 7.74
C TRP A 86 -2.20 2.06 8.31
N ARG A 87 -1.91 2.30 9.60
CA ARG A 87 -2.04 3.61 10.26
C ARG A 87 -3.43 4.23 10.12
N GLY A 88 -4.46 3.41 10.38
CA GLY A 88 -5.86 3.84 10.38
C GLY A 88 -6.51 3.91 8.99
N ILE A 89 -5.80 3.55 7.92
CA ILE A 89 -6.45 3.27 6.63
C ILE A 89 -7.27 1.98 6.79
N GLN A 90 -8.57 2.07 6.53
CA GLN A 90 -9.48 0.94 6.63
C GLN A 90 -9.50 0.17 5.32
N VAL A 91 -9.36 -1.15 5.40
CA VAL A 91 -9.51 -2.04 4.25
C VAL A 91 -10.79 -2.85 4.47
N VAL A 92 -11.79 -2.60 3.62
CA VAL A 92 -13.12 -3.20 3.69
C VAL A 92 -13.50 -3.81 2.35
N ASP A 93 -14.48 -4.70 2.30
CA ASP A 93 -14.97 -5.27 1.04
C ASP A 93 -15.66 -4.22 0.15
#